data_AF-A0A2D2B2V4-F1
#
_entry.id   AF-A0A2D2B2V4-F1
#
_cell.length_a   1.000
_cell.length_b   1.000
_cell.length_c   1.000
_cell.angle_alpha   90.00
_cell.angle_beta   90.00
_cell.angle_gamma   90.00
#
_symmetry.space_group_name_H-M   'P 1'
#
loop_
_entity.id
_entity.type
_entity.pdbx_description
1 polymer ?
#
loop_
_entity_poly.entity_id
_entity_poly.type
_entity_poly.pdbx_seq_one_letter_code
_entity_poly.pdbx_strand_id
1 'polypeptide(L)'
;MMTNAARRVVVGQAWDAPANVEMFGAAADRFGLSRREVEVLRLSAGGLTATAAAAILGVTEATIKFHLAGVRKKLRVRNTAEAITKLLTAS
;
A
#
# COMPACT_ATOMS: atom_id res chain seq x y z
N MET A 1 -8.95 25.93 6.52
CA MET A 1 -9.45 25.00 7.56
C MET A 1 -9.12 23.58 7.13
N MET A 2 -8.09 22.97 7.71
CA MET A 2 -7.74 21.57 7.47
C MET A 2 -8.55 20.71 8.46
N THR A 3 -9.61 20.06 7.99
CA THR A 3 -10.44 19.19 8.82
C THR A 3 -9.75 17.85 9.03
N ASN A 4 -9.24 17.68 10.25
CA ASN A 4 -8.70 16.45 10.81
C ASN A 4 -9.78 15.34 10.79
N ALA A 5 -9.70 14.41 9.84
CA ALA A 5 -10.61 13.26 9.76
C ALA A 5 -9.89 11.90 9.63
N ALA A 6 -8.58 11.84 9.91
CA ALA A 6 -7.77 10.62 9.73
C ALA A 6 -7.66 9.75 11.00
N ARG A 7 -8.67 9.77 11.89
CA ARG A 7 -8.67 8.98 13.13
C ARG A 7 -9.97 8.21 13.32
N ARG A 8 -10.25 7.27 12.42
CA ARG A 8 -11.09 6.10 12.75
C ARG A 8 -10.54 4.87 12.07
N VAL A 9 -9.67 4.20 12.82
CA VAL A 9 -9.18 2.84 12.62
C VAL A 9 -10.38 1.90 12.70
N VAL A 10 -10.60 1.10 11.66
CA VAL A 10 -11.54 -0.03 11.71
C VAL A 10 -10.76 -1.27 11.27
N VAL A 11 -10.60 -2.16 12.26
CA VAL A 11 -10.05 -3.53 12.25
C VAL A 11 -8.53 -3.68 12.25
N GLY A 12 -8.02 -3.85 13.48
CA GLY A 12 -7.06 -4.89 13.84
C GLY A 12 -5.59 -4.67 13.43
N GLN A 13 -4.80 -4.22 14.42
CA GLN A 13 -3.34 -3.97 14.41
C GLN A 13 -2.98 -2.49 14.24
N ALA A 14 -2.14 -2.01 15.16
CA ALA A 14 -1.52 -0.70 15.06
C ALA A 14 -0.69 -0.65 13.77
N TRP A 15 -0.74 0.49 13.07
CA TRP A 15 0.26 0.80 12.06
C TRP A 15 1.62 0.93 12.77
N ASP A 16 2.33 -0.18 12.89
CA ASP A 16 3.72 -0.18 13.36
C ASP A 16 4.62 0.29 12.19
N ALA A 17 4.82 1.60 12.07
CA ALA A 17 6.05 2.15 11.48
C ALA A 17 7.24 1.74 12.35
N PRO A 18 8.52 1.71 11.93
CA PRO A 18 9.18 1.99 10.64
C PRO A 18 9.80 0.76 9.94
N ALA A 19 9.75 -0.45 10.53
CA ALA A 19 10.41 -1.65 9.98
C ALA A 19 9.87 -2.06 8.59
N ASN A 20 8.59 -1.81 8.33
CA ASN A 20 7.93 -1.98 7.03
C ASN A 20 8.32 -0.89 6.00
N VAL A 21 8.88 0.24 6.43
CA VAL A 21 9.27 1.34 5.53
C VAL A 21 10.59 1.03 4.81
N GLU A 22 11.56 0.45 5.50
CA GLU A 22 12.83 0.08 4.87
C GLU A 22 12.71 -1.20 4.04
N MET A 23 12.01 -2.22 4.58
CA MET A 23 11.89 -3.52 3.93
C MET A 23 11.14 -3.44 2.58
N PHE A 24 10.08 -2.63 2.50
CA PHE A 24 9.41 -2.38 1.23
C PHE A 24 10.29 -1.59 0.24
N GLY A 25 11.27 -0.79 0.69
CA GLY A 25 12.07 0.09 -0.17
C GLY A 25 13.01 -0.68 -1.10
N ALA A 26 13.90 -1.48 -0.53
CA ALA A 26 14.90 -2.22 -1.32
C ALA A 26 14.25 -3.23 -2.29
N ALA A 27 13.21 -3.94 -1.81
CA ALA A 27 12.47 -4.87 -2.65
C ALA A 27 11.60 -4.14 -3.70
N ALA A 28 11.06 -2.96 -3.41
CA ALA A 28 10.32 -2.16 -4.38
C ALA A 28 11.20 -1.71 -5.55
N ASP A 29 12.43 -1.27 -5.27
CA ASP A 29 13.38 -0.84 -6.29
C ASP A 29 13.74 -1.99 -7.24
N ARG A 30 13.93 -3.21 -6.70
CA ARG A 30 14.15 -4.42 -7.50
C ARG A 30 13.04 -4.70 -8.51
N PHE A 31 11.79 -4.37 -8.16
CA PHE A 31 10.62 -4.57 -9.04
C PHE A 31 10.22 -3.29 -9.81
N GLY A 32 10.98 -2.20 -9.69
CA GLY A 32 10.68 -0.93 -10.35
C GLY A 32 9.33 -0.33 -9.92
N LEU A 33 8.94 -0.51 -8.66
CA LEU A 33 7.73 0.12 -8.13
C LEU A 33 7.97 1.62 -7.96
N SER A 34 6.97 2.42 -8.35
CA SER A 34 6.97 3.85 -8.07
C SER A 34 6.69 4.09 -6.60
N ARG A 35 7.11 5.26 -6.09
CA ARG A 35 6.80 5.71 -4.73
C ARG A 35 5.31 5.58 -4.39
N ARG A 36 4.43 5.93 -5.33
CA ARG A 36 2.98 5.88 -5.14
C ARG A 36 2.44 4.45 -5.07
N GLU A 37 2.97 3.54 -5.88
CA GLU A 37 2.65 2.12 -5.82
C GLU A 37 3.07 1.52 -4.47
N VAL A 38 4.23 1.91 -3.94
CA VAL A 38 4.70 1.48 -2.61
C VAL A 38 3.79 2.02 -1.51
N GLU A 39 3.44 3.32 -1.52
CA GLU A 39 2.52 3.92 -0.54
C GLU A 39 1.18 3.20 -0.50
N VAL A 40 0.56 2.99 -1.67
CA VAL A 40 -0.73 2.31 -1.79
C VAL A 40 -0.65 0.87 -1.27
N LEU A 41 0.41 0.14 -1.64
CA LEU A 41 0.57 -1.24 -1.23
C LEU A 41 0.81 -1.38 0.28
N ARG A 42 1.53 -0.43 0.91
CA ARG A 42 1.71 -0.39 2.36
C ARG A 42 0.40 -0.17 3.10
N LEU A 43 -0.44 0.76 2.63
CA LEU A 43 -1.76 0.97 3.22
C LEU A 43 -2.61 -0.30 3.11
N SER A 44 -2.57 -0.99 1.96
CA SER A 44 -3.24 -2.28 1.82
C SER A 44 -2.66 -3.37 2.74
N ALA A 45 -1.35 -3.42 2.96
CA ALA A 45 -0.71 -4.33 3.91
C ALA A 45 -1.12 -4.04 5.36
N GLY A 46 -1.40 -2.78 5.68
CA GLY A 46 -1.99 -2.37 6.97
C GLY A 46 -3.49 -2.66 7.10
N GLY A 47 -4.10 -3.37 6.15
CA GLY A 47 -5.51 -3.75 6.20
C GLY A 47 -6.51 -2.71 5.69
N LEU A 48 -6.04 -1.60 5.12
CA LEU A 48 -6.94 -0.54 4.64
C LEU A 48 -7.61 -0.93 3.33
N THR A 49 -8.90 -0.62 3.24
CA THR A 49 -9.66 -0.71 1.99
C THR A 49 -9.18 0.34 0.97
N ALA A 50 -9.49 0.12 -0.31
CA ALA A 50 -9.15 1.09 -1.35
C ALA A 50 -9.80 2.47 -1.12
N THR A 51 -11.02 2.50 -0.58
CA THR A 51 -11.72 3.74 -0.22
C THR A 51 -11.04 4.46 0.96
N ALA A 52 -10.60 3.73 1.99
CA ALA A 52 -9.89 4.32 3.13
C ALA A 52 -8.51 4.84 2.71
N ALA A 53 -7.77 4.07 1.90
CA ALA A 53 -6.49 4.50 1.34
C ALA A 53 -6.65 5.74 0.44
N ALA A 54 -7.71 5.80 -0.36
CA ALA A 54 -8.04 6.95 -1.20
C ALA A 54 -8.25 8.23 -0.36
N ALA A 55 -8.99 8.13 0.75
CA ALA A 55 -9.22 9.24 1.66
C ALA A 55 -7.91 9.73 2.32
N ILE A 56 -7.04 8.82 2.75
CA ILE A 56 -5.73 9.18 3.34
C ILE A 56 -4.82 9.87 2.32
N LEU A 57 -4.83 9.36 1.09
CA LEU A 57 -3.91 9.79 0.04
C LEU A 57 -4.44 10.94 -0.83
N GLY A 58 -5.64 11.45 -0.55
CA GLY A 58 -6.26 12.57 -1.27
C GLY A 58 -6.58 12.27 -2.74
N VAL A 59 -6.93 11.02 -3.07
CA VAL A 59 -7.23 10.58 -4.44
C VAL A 59 -8.55 9.79 -4.49
N THR A 60 -8.93 9.33 -5.67
CA THR A 60 -10.12 8.48 -5.83
C THR A 60 -9.81 7.00 -5.57
N GLU A 61 -10.83 6.21 -5.23
CA GLU A 61 -10.71 4.75 -5.13
C GLU A 61 -10.24 4.12 -6.45
N ALA A 62 -10.68 4.66 -7.59
CA ALA A 62 -10.24 4.20 -8.91
C ALA A 62 -8.73 4.41 -9.10
N THR A 63 -8.18 5.53 -8.62
CA THR A 63 -6.73 5.81 -8.64
C THR A 63 -5.96 4.79 -7.79
N ILE A 64 -6.49 4.43 -6.61
CA ILE A 64 -5.90 3.37 -5.77
C ILE A 64 -5.88 2.02 -6.50
N LYS A 65 -7.02 1.61 -7.07
CA LYS A 65 -7.13 0.37 -7.84
C LYS A 65 -6.20 0.33 -9.05
N PHE A 66 -6.01 1.48 -9.71
CA PHE A 66 -5.05 1.62 -10.81
C PHE A 66 -3.62 1.35 -10.34
N HIS A 67 -3.16 1.95 -9.24
CA HIS A 67 -1.83 1.67 -8.69
C HIS A 67 -1.68 0.22 -8.25
N LEU A 68 -2.68 -0.38 -7.61
CA LEU A 68 -2.66 -1.80 -7.25
C LEU A 68 -2.62 -2.74 -8.47
N ALA A 69 -3.25 -2.36 -9.58
CA ALA A 69 -3.11 -3.08 -10.84
C ALA A 69 -1.68 -2.98 -11.40
N GLY A 70 -1.06 -1.79 -11.34
CA GLY A 70 0.34 -1.58 -11.69
C GLY A 70 1.31 -2.45 -10.88
N VAL A 71 1.15 -2.46 -9.55
CA VAL A 71 1.92 -3.32 -8.64
C VAL A 71 1.81 -4.79 -9.06
N ARG A 72 0.58 -5.31 -9.22
CA ARG A 72 0.35 -6.72 -9.56
C ARG A 72 1.00 -7.09 -10.88
N LYS A 73 0.94 -6.20 -11.87
CA LYS A 73 1.61 -6.39 -13.18
C LYS A 73 3.14 -6.45 -13.00
N LYS A 74 3.75 -5.53 -12.26
CA LYS A 74 5.20 -5.48 -12.04
C LYS A 74 5.70 -6.69 -11.24
N LEU A 75 4.94 -7.12 -10.23
CA LEU A 75 5.27 -8.28 -9.40
C LEU A 75 4.87 -9.61 -10.05
N ARG A 76 4.12 -9.61 -11.16
CA ARG A 76 3.59 -10.79 -11.83
C ARG A 76 2.76 -11.68 -10.90
N VAL A 77 1.82 -11.06 -10.18
CA VAL A 77 0.93 -11.71 -9.22
C VAL A 77 -0.53 -11.38 -9.53
N ARG A 78 -1.47 -12.17 -9.02
CA ARG A 78 -2.89 -12.08 -9.40
C ARG A 78 -3.68 -11.12 -8.51
N ASN A 79 -3.29 -11.01 -7.23
CA ASN A 79 -4.00 -10.23 -6.23
C ASN A 79 -3.03 -9.46 -5.32
N THR A 80 -3.60 -8.53 -4.54
CA THR A 80 -2.82 -7.64 -3.65
C THR A 80 -2.18 -8.38 -2.48
N ALA A 81 -2.80 -9.45 -1.97
CA ALA A 81 -2.22 -10.26 -0.91
C ALA A 81 -0.94 -10.97 -1.38
N GLU A 82 -0.97 -11.59 -2.56
CA GLU A 82 0.22 -12.17 -3.20
C GLU A 82 1.32 -11.10 -3.42
N ALA A 83 0.95 -9.88 -3.78
CA ALA A 83 1.90 -8.77 -3.95
C ALA A 83 2.60 -8.40 -2.63
N ILE A 84 1.83 -8.30 -1.54
CA ILE A 84 2.35 -8.01 -0.20
C ILE A 84 3.31 -9.13 0.22
N THR A 85 2.87 -10.39 0.20
CA THR A 85 3.69 -11.54 0.58
C THR A 85 4.99 -11.59 -0.22
N LYS A 86 4.93 -11.42 -1.54
CA LYS A 86 6.11 -11.47 -2.40
C LYS A 86 7.14 -10.39 -2.06
N LEU A 87 6.69 -9.19 -1.71
CA LEU A 87 7.57 -8.10 -1.29
C LEU A 87 8.23 -8.40 0.06
N LEU A 88 7.44 -8.92 1.02
CA LEU A 88 7.95 -9.29 2.34
C LEU A 88 8.99 -10.41 2.29
N THR A 89 8.86 -11.37 1.37
CA THR A 89 9.80 -12.49 1.21
C THR A 89 10.98 -12.21 0.28
N ALA A 90 10.95 -11.11 -0.47
CA ALA A 90 12.02 -10.74 -1.41
C ALA A 90 13.07 -9.80 -0.80
N SER A 91 12.96 -9.54 0.51
CA SER A 91 13.79 -8.64 1.31
C SER A 91 14.86 -9.41 2.10
#